data_AF-A0A401UVR0-F1
#
_entry.id   AF-A0A401UVR0-F1
#
_cell.length_a   1.000
_cell.length_b   1.000
_cell.length_c   1.000
_cell.angle_alpha   90.00
_cell.angle_beta   90.00
_cell.angle_gamma   90.00
#
_symmetry.space_group_name_H-M   'P 1'
#
loop_
_entity.id
_entity.type
_entity.pdbx_description
1 polymer ?
#
loop_
_entity_poly.entity_id
_entity_poly.type
_entity_poly.pdbx_seq_one_letter_code
_entity_poly.pdbx_strand_id
1 'polypeptide(L)' 'MSEATGTTTTVDLDDPRTLIEFSVLLANGRLAGRKFASRADAEAWARPDEGDEVVEYNLVCECAV' A
#
# COMPACT_ATOMS: atom_id res chain seq x y z
N MET A 1 -35.43 4.16 10.95
CA MET A 1 -35.44 5.32 10.03
C MET A 1 -34.37 6.26 10.57
N SER A 2 -33.11 6.04 10.15
CA SER A 2 -32.39 6.90 9.18
C SER A 2 -31.90 8.17 9.90
N GLU A 3 -30.60 8.44 10.02
CA GLU A 3 -29.65 8.65 8.93
C GLU A 3 -28.24 8.17 9.27
N ALA A 4 -27.64 7.41 8.36
CA ALA A 4 -26.19 7.30 8.28
C ALA A 4 -25.70 8.55 7.53
N THR A 5 -25.14 9.51 8.27
CA THR A 5 -24.40 10.62 7.69
C THR A 5 -23.09 10.08 7.13
N GLY A 6 -23.12 9.72 5.84
CA GLY A 6 -21.93 9.42 5.06
C GLY A 6 -20.99 10.62 5.16
N THR A 7 -19.94 10.49 5.97
CA THR A 7 -18.88 11.49 6.04
C THR A 7 -18.06 11.32 4.77
N THR A 8 -18.26 12.21 3.81
CA THR A 8 -17.37 12.33 2.66
C THR A 8 -16.03 12.82 3.19
N THR A 9 -15.13 11.89 3.52
CA THR A 9 -13.76 12.22 3.91
C THR A 9 -13.12 12.93 2.72
N THR A 10 -12.88 14.23 2.87
CA THR A 10 -12.03 14.95 1.94
C THR A 10 -10.64 14.36 2.11
N VAL A 11 -10.14 13.66 1.10
CA VAL A 11 -8.76 13.16 1.10
C VAL A 11 -7.87 14.39 1.01
N ASP A 12 -7.24 14.73 2.13
CA ASP A 12 -6.14 15.67 2.13
C ASP A 12 -4.97 15.01 1.40
N LEU A 13 -4.75 15.41 0.15
CA LEU A 13 -3.69 14.86 -0.71
C LEU A 13 -2.29 15.13 -0.16
N ASP A 14 -2.17 16.07 0.79
CA ASP A 14 -0.92 16.40 1.47
C ASP A 14 -0.80 15.71 2.84
N ASP A 15 -1.81 14.98 3.32
CA ASP A 15 -1.71 14.21 4.56
C ASP A 15 -0.86 12.97 4.32
N PRO A 16 0.35 12.89 4.89
CA PRO A 16 1.25 11.78 4.63
C PRO A 16 0.66 10.45 5.11
N ARG A 17 -0.29 10.45 6.07
CA ARG A 17 -1.03 9.26 6.53
C ARG A 17 -2.02 8.69 5.52
N THR A 18 -2.25 9.41 4.43
CA THR A 18 -3.07 8.98 3.29
C THR A 18 -2.24 8.65 2.06
N LEU A 19 -0.93 8.94 2.09
CA LEU A 19 0.00 8.57 1.02
C LEU A 19 0.34 7.08 1.11
N ILE A 20 -0.35 6.32 0.27
CA ILE A 20 -0.22 4.88 0.16
C ILE A 20 0.79 4.52 -0.94
N GLU A 21 1.73 3.62 -0.60
CA GLU A 21 2.61 2.95 -1.56
C GLU A 21 2.30 1.45 -1.62
N PHE A 22 2.60 0.85 -2.77
CA PHE A 22 2.49 -0.59 -3.00
C PHE A 22 3.87 -1.20 -3.22
N SER A 23 4.12 -2.35 -2.59
CA SER A 23 5.31 -3.17 -2.84
C SER A 23 4.97 -4.66 -2.74
N VAL A 24 5.98 -5.50 -2.96
CA VAL A 24 5.88 -6.95 -2.84
C VAL A 24 6.79 -7.41 -1.72
N LEU A 25 6.21 -8.02 -0.68
CA LEU A 25 6.91 -8.75 0.35
C LEU A 25 7.32 -10.10 -0.22
N LEU A 26 8.62 -10.31 -0.38
CA LEU A 26 9.18 -11.56 -0.87
C LEU A 26 9.11 -12.63 0.22
N ALA A 27 9.13 -13.90 -0.17
CA ALA A 27 9.14 -15.03 0.76
C ALA A 27 10.29 -15.02 1.79
N ASN A 28 11.37 -14.26 1.52
CA ASN A 28 12.48 -14.05 2.45
C ASN A 28 12.24 -12.93 3.50
N GLY A 29 11.03 -12.35 3.53
CA GLY A 29 10.64 -11.29 4.45
C GLY A 29 11.14 -9.90 4.08
N ARG A 30 11.74 -9.71 2.89
CA ARG A 30 12.19 -8.39 2.41
C ARG A 30 11.21 -7.84 1.39
N LEU A 31 11.09 -6.51 1.35
CA LEU A 31 10.39 -5.84 0.25
C LEU A 31 11.21 -5.92 -1.04
N ALA A 32 10.53 -5.99 -2.17
CA ALA A 32 11.13 -5.89 -3.48
C ALA A 32 11.91 -4.57 -3.62
N GLY A 33 13.12 -4.63 -4.19
CA GLY A 33 14.01 -3.48 -4.35
C GLY A 33 13.59 -2.49 -5.45
N ARG A 34 12.29 -2.37 -5.73
CA ARG A 34 11.72 -1.48 -6.76
C ARG A 34 10.40 -0.89 -6.28
N LYS A 35 10.04 0.26 -6.86
CA LYS A 35 8.73 0.88 -6.67
C LYS A 35 7.74 0.40 -7.74
N PHE A 36 6.45 0.44 -7.38
CA PHE A 36 5.33 0.16 -8.27
C PHE A 36 4.43 1.40 -8.36
N ALA A 37 3.86 1.66 -9.54
CA ALA A 37 2.98 2.81 -9.74
C ALA A 37 1.55 2.54 -9.26
N SER A 38 1.15 1.27 -9.17
CA SER A 38 -0.16 0.84 -8.71
C SER A 38 -0.11 -0.55 -8.08
N ARG A 39 -1.17 -0.91 -7.35
CA ARG A 39 -1.38 -2.27 -6.84
C ARG A 39 -1.38 -3.31 -7.96
N ALA A 40 -2.02 -3.01 -9.09
CA ALA A 40 -2.10 -3.91 -10.23
C ALA A 40 -0.70 -4.19 -10.82
N ASP A 41 0.19 -3.19 -10.87
CA ASP A 41 1.56 -3.38 -11.32
C ASP A 41 2.37 -4.29 -10.37
N ALA A 42 2.12 -4.17 -9.06
CA ALA A 42 2.73 -5.05 -8.07
C ALA A 42 2.19 -6.49 -8.19
N GLU A 43 0.88 -6.66 -8.36
CA GLU A 43 0.22 -7.96 -8.56
C GLU A 43 0.70 -8.66 -9.83
N ALA A 44 0.88 -7.93 -10.93
CA ALA A 44 1.40 -8.48 -12.18
C ALA A 44 2.86 -8.95 -12.08
N TRP A 45 3.62 -8.37 -11.16
CA TRP A 45 5.03 -8.72 -10.95
C TRP A 45 5.23 -9.86 -9.94
N ALA A 46 4.41 -9.89 -8.88
CA ALA A 46 4.53 -10.85 -7.79
C ALA A 46 4.45 -12.32 -8.24
N ARG A 47 5.09 -13.20 -7.48
CA ARG A 47 5.01 -14.66 -7.63
C ARG A 47 4.35 -15.28 -6.39
N PRO A 48 3.01 -15.27 -6.28
CA PRO A 48 2.33 -15.78 -5.09
C PRO A 48 2.60 -17.28 -4.84
N ASP A 49 2.81 -18.06 -5.89
CA ASP A 49 3.19 -19.47 -5.79
C ASP A 49 4.58 -19.69 -5.16
N GLU A 50 5.43 -18.66 -5.19
CA GLU A 50 6.75 -18.65 -4.54
C GLU A 50 6.70 -18.03 -3.13
N GLY A 51 5.52 -17.58 -2.67
CA GLY A 51 5.31 -16.97 -1.36
C GLY A 51 5.42 -15.45 -1.33
N ASP A 52 5.38 -14.78 -2.48
CA ASP A 52 5.31 -13.32 -2.54
C ASP A 52 3.91 -12.81 -2.14
N GLU A 53 3.86 -11.68 -1.43
CA GLU A 53 2.63 -11.01 -1.03
C GLU A 53 2.66 -9.54 -1.46
N VAL A 54 1.58 -9.06 -2.10
CA VAL A 54 1.42 -7.63 -2.39
C VAL A 54 0.97 -6.93 -1.12
N VAL A 55 1.75 -5.95 -0.68
CA VAL A 55 1.50 -5.18 0.53
C VAL A 55 1.27 -3.72 0.21
N GLU A 56 0.45 -3.11 1.05
CA GLU A 56 0.15 -1.68 1.06
C GLU A 56 0.72 -1.08 2.34
N TYR A 57 1.48 -0.01 2.24
CA TYR A 57 1.99 0.70 3.40
C TYR A 57 1.90 2.21 3.23
N ASN A 58 1.75 2.88 4.37
CA ASN A 58 1.75 4.32 4.41
C ASN A 58 3.18 4.85 4.58
N LEU A 59 3.51 5.96 3.90
CA LEU A 59 4.83 6.58 3.99
C LEU A 59 5.21 7.05 5.40
N VAL A 60 4.24 7.41 6.26
CA VAL A 60 4.51 7.80 7.66
C VAL A 60 5.09 6.65 8.48
N CYS A 61 4.88 5.40 8.06
CA CYS A 61 5.47 4.24 8.72
C CYS A 61 6.96 4.05 8.40
N GLU A 62 7.56 4.88 7.55
CA GLU A 62 9.00 4.88 7.33
C GLU A 62 9.71 5.55 8.52
N CYS A 63 10.28 4.75 9.41
CA CYS A 63 11.19 5.29 10.42
C CYS A 63 12.44 5.82 9.68
N ALA A 64 12.73 7.11 9.79
CA ALA A 64 14.02 7.66 9.36
C ALA A 64 15.13 6.92 10.12
N VAL A 65 15.89 6.08 9.41
CA VAL A 65 17.06 5.36 9.91
C VAL A 65 18.32 6.19 9.78
#